data_AF-A0A8D5U6J5-F1
#
_entry.id   AF-A0A8D5U6J5-F1
#
_cell.length_a   1.000
_cell.length_b   1.000
_cell.length_c   1.000
_cell.angle_alpha   90.00
_cell.angle_beta   90.00
_cell.angle_gamma   90.00
#
_symmetry.space_group_name_H-M   'P 1'
#
loop_
_entity.id
_entity.type
_entity.pdbx_description
1 polymer ?
#
loop_
_entity_poly.entity_id
_entity_poly.type
_entity_poly.pdbx_seq_one_letter_code
_entity_poly.pdbx_strand_id
1 'polypeptide(L)'
;MKSYVFTMGVHEDFAIRRLVSTNAAREDDVVCLFRSPMTNGNRRALNALNAVMSKMGLREAVAREVRVSGGILDVVDEVTGVLNDLKDPLVVDVSGGESKAMMLGVVLSLAINGRAGRVYVEEDEEYYFSIEDFRTAVEGIKGEALALLTNVVAQPGIRYSELAEKTGKKLKTVMNSVGVLKKKRLVYQRGRGEGVYPTKLGVIVCKSSVAGRDLCR
;
A
#
# COMPACT_ATOMS: atom_id res chain seq x y z
N MET A 1 13.75 -9.62 7.58
CA MET A 1 14.07 -9.34 6.17
C MET A 1 12.86 -8.78 5.46
N LYS A 2 12.98 -7.54 5.02
CA LYS A 2 12.06 -6.74 4.22
C LYS A 2 12.87 -6.14 3.07
N SER A 3 12.19 -5.69 2.01
CA SER A 3 12.86 -4.95 0.94
C SER A 3 12.40 -3.50 0.93
N TYR A 4 13.35 -2.59 0.81
CA TYR A 4 13.16 -1.16 0.69
C TYR A 4 13.24 -0.74 -0.77
N VAL A 5 12.31 0.11 -1.20
CA VAL A 5 12.29 0.67 -2.54
C VAL A 5 12.12 2.17 -2.43
N PHE A 6 13.10 2.91 -2.93
CA PHE A 6 13.12 4.37 -2.90
C PHE A 6 13.06 4.91 -4.32
N THR A 7 12.15 5.83 -4.62
CA THR A 7 12.37 6.72 -5.77
C THR A 7 13.37 7.78 -5.35
N MET A 8 14.40 8.02 -6.17
CA MET A 8 15.52 8.86 -5.80
C MET A 8 15.67 10.06 -6.73
N GLY A 9 16.01 11.20 -6.12
CA GLY A 9 16.37 12.44 -6.79
C GLY A 9 17.85 12.78 -6.61
N VAL A 10 18.12 14.05 -6.33
CA VAL A 10 19.46 14.55 -5.98
C VAL A 10 19.68 14.68 -4.47
N HIS A 11 18.69 14.24 -3.67
CA HIS A 11 18.70 14.21 -2.21
C HIS A 11 18.26 12.84 -1.73
N GLU A 12 18.90 12.35 -0.68
CA GLU A 12 18.71 11.02 -0.09
C GLU A 12 18.00 11.05 1.28
N ASP A 13 17.67 12.23 1.80
CA ASP A 13 17.17 12.42 3.16
C ASP A 13 15.92 11.59 3.47
N PHE A 14 14.98 11.49 2.51
CA PHE A 14 13.77 10.67 2.67
C PHE A 14 14.10 9.18 2.84
N ALA A 15 15.06 8.67 2.05
CA ALA A 15 15.49 7.28 2.13
C ALA A 15 16.17 7.00 3.48
N ILE A 16 17.08 7.87 3.93
CA ILE A 16 17.73 7.74 5.24
C ILE A 16 16.68 7.75 6.34
N ARG A 17 15.77 8.73 6.34
CA ARG A 17 14.73 8.86 7.35
C ARG A 17 13.85 7.63 7.42
N ARG A 18 13.47 7.07 6.26
CA ARG A 18 12.68 5.84 6.19
C ARG A 18 13.43 4.64 6.76
N LEU A 19 14.70 4.48 6.40
CA LEU A 19 15.54 3.39 6.91
C LEU A 19 15.66 3.45 8.44
N VAL A 20 15.84 4.66 9.00
CA VAL A 20 15.91 4.88 10.45
C VAL A 20 14.54 4.64 11.12
N SER A 21 13.47 5.29 10.65
CA SER A 21 12.16 5.25 11.30
C SER A 21 11.51 3.86 11.30
N THR A 22 11.89 3.03 10.33
CA THR A 22 11.38 1.66 10.21
C THR A 22 12.34 0.60 10.72
N ASN A 23 13.46 0.98 11.34
CA ASN A 23 14.51 0.08 11.85
C ASN A 23 14.99 -0.91 10.77
N ALA A 24 15.63 -0.41 9.72
CA ALA A 24 16.28 -1.25 8.72
C ALA A 24 17.39 -2.11 9.35
N ALA A 25 17.48 -3.36 8.92
CA ALA A 25 18.45 -4.35 9.39
C ALA A 25 19.39 -4.77 8.26
N ARG A 26 20.55 -5.34 8.63
CA ARG A 26 21.62 -5.70 7.69
C ARG A 26 21.18 -6.67 6.59
N GLU A 27 20.28 -7.58 6.94
CA GLU A 27 19.69 -8.58 6.05
C GLU A 27 18.61 -8.03 5.12
N ASP A 28 18.17 -6.78 5.31
CA ASP A 28 17.20 -6.16 4.42
C ASP A 28 17.85 -5.79 3.08
N ASP A 29 17.05 -5.79 2.02
CA ASP A 29 17.48 -5.37 0.69
C ASP A 29 17.07 -3.92 0.48
N VAL A 30 17.94 -3.09 -0.11
CA VAL A 30 17.64 -1.68 -0.38
C VAL A 30 17.85 -1.40 -1.87
N VAL A 31 16.78 -0.94 -2.52
CA VAL A 31 16.78 -0.61 -3.94
C VAL A 31 16.43 0.85 -4.13
N CYS A 32 17.25 1.54 -4.93
CA CYS A 32 17.07 2.93 -5.30
C CYS A 32 16.73 3.01 -6.80
N LEU A 33 15.53 3.47 -7.10
CA LEU A 33 15.03 3.72 -8.44
C LEU A 33 15.40 5.14 -8.87
N PHE A 34 16.09 5.26 -9.99
CA PHE A 34 16.45 6.53 -10.62
C PHE A 34 15.83 6.62 -12.00
N ARG A 35 15.40 7.82 -12.40
CA ARG A 35 15.04 8.06 -13.80
C ARG A 35 16.29 7.92 -14.67
N SER A 36 16.21 7.13 -15.73
CA SER A 36 17.30 7.02 -16.71
C SER A 36 17.33 8.24 -17.65
N PRO A 37 18.52 8.77 -17.98
CA PRO A 37 19.84 8.41 -17.45
C PRO A 37 20.12 9.05 -16.08
N MET A 38 20.86 8.34 -15.22
CA MET A 38 21.35 8.91 -13.96
C MET A 38 22.29 10.09 -14.17
N THR A 39 21.98 11.21 -13.52
CA THR A 39 22.83 12.40 -13.48
C THR A 39 23.94 12.28 -12.44
N ASN A 40 24.92 13.19 -12.49
CA ASN A 40 25.93 13.32 -11.43
C ASN A 40 25.31 13.64 -10.07
N GLY A 41 24.21 14.40 -10.03
CA GLY A 41 23.44 14.65 -8.81
C GLY A 41 22.92 13.36 -8.19
N ASN A 42 22.33 12.48 -9.01
CA ASN A 42 21.83 11.19 -8.55
C ASN A 42 22.96 10.30 -7.99
N ARG A 43 24.11 10.26 -8.66
CA ARG A 43 25.28 9.49 -8.19
C ARG A 43 25.81 10.01 -6.85
N ARG A 44 25.82 11.33 -6.65
CA ARG A 44 26.21 11.93 -5.36
C ARG A 44 25.24 11.55 -4.24
N ALA A 45 23.93 11.64 -4.48
CA ALA A 45 22.91 11.24 -3.51
C ALA A 45 23.02 9.75 -3.14
N LEU A 46 23.24 8.87 -4.13
CA LEU A 46 23.46 7.44 -3.89
C LEU A 46 24.70 7.19 -3.02
N ASN A 47 25.81 7.86 -3.31
CA ASN A 47 27.04 7.72 -2.53
C ASN A 47 26.87 8.23 -1.09
N ALA A 48 26.14 9.33 -0.90
CA ALA A 48 25.82 9.86 0.42
C ALA A 48 24.93 8.88 1.21
N LEU A 49 23.90 8.32 0.56
CA LEU A 49 23.07 7.27 1.15
C LEU A 49 23.91 6.05 1.58
N ASN A 50 24.75 5.53 0.69
CA ASN A 50 25.61 4.37 0.98
C ASN A 50 26.58 4.64 2.14
N ALA A 51 27.11 5.86 2.25
CA ALA A 51 27.96 6.25 3.38
C ALA A 51 27.20 6.20 4.72
N VAL A 52 25.92 6.60 4.75
CA VAL A 52 25.08 6.52 5.94
C VAL A 52 24.68 5.06 6.23
N MET A 53 24.28 4.31 5.20
CA MET A 53 23.94 2.90 5.31
C MET A 53 25.10 2.06 5.87
N SER A 54 26.33 2.33 5.43
CA SER A 54 27.53 1.67 5.96
C SER A 54 27.72 1.93 7.47
N LYS A 55 27.50 3.17 7.92
CA LYS A 55 27.52 3.52 9.35
C LYS A 55 26.41 2.82 10.15
N MET A 56 25.27 2.54 9.51
CA MET A 56 24.16 1.77 10.08
C MET A 56 24.41 0.24 10.04
N GLY A 57 25.50 -0.22 9.43
CA GLY A 57 25.79 -1.65 9.25
C GLY A 57 24.94 -2.34 8.17
N LEU A 58 24.31 -1.57 7.28
CA LEU A 58 23.52 -2.06 6.16
C LEU A 58 24.41 -2.37 4.94
N ARG A 59 23.91 -3.22 4.04
CA ARG A 59 24.53 -3.46 2.72
C ARG A 59 24.29 -2.24 1.82
N GLU A 60 25.16 -2.00 0.85
CA GLU A 60 24.98 -0.91 -0.11
C GLU A 60 23.65 -1.03 -0.88
N ALA A 61 23.05 0.12 -1.21
CA ALA A 61 21.84 0.17 -2.00
C ALA A 61 22.11 -0.26 -3.46
N VAL A 62 21.21 -1.07 -3.99
CA VAL A 62 21.21 -1.44 -5.41
C VAL A 62 20.55 -0.33 -6.21
N ALA A 63 21.31 0.33 -7.07
CA ALA A 63 20.76 1.31 -8.01
C ALA A 63 20.13 0.63 -9.23
N ARG A 64 18.94 1.08 -9.61
CA ARG A 64 18.22 0.67 -10.81
C ARG A 64 17.75 1.90 -11.57
N GLU A 65 18.10 1.97 -12.85
CA GLU A 65 17.60 3.01 -13.74
C GLU A 65 16.30 2.55 -14.38
N VAL A 66 15.26 3.38 -14.31
CA VAL A 66 13.95 3.15 -14.90
C VAL A 66 13.78 4.12 -16.06
N ARG A 67 13.46 3.58 -17.24
CA ARG A 67 13.12 4.42 -18.39
C ARG A 67 11.72 4.99 -18.19
N VAL A 68 11.61 6.31 -18.33
CA VAL A 68 10.33 7.03 -18.22
C VAL A 68 9.98 7.59 -19.59
N SER A 69 9.49 6.71 -20.45
CA SER A 69 9.11 6.98 -21.86
C SER A 69 7.97 6.08 -22.30
N GLY A 70 7.31 6.39 -23.42
CA GLY A 70 6.33 5.50 -24.07
C GLY A 70 4.92 5.49 -23.47
N GLY A 71 4.80 5.74 -22.16
CA GLY A 71 3.51 5.84 -21.46
C GLY A 71 3.63 5.35 -20.02
N ILE A 72 2.57 5.47 -19.24
CA ILE A 72 2.61 5.03 -17.83
C ILE A 72 2.75 3.52 -17.70
N LEU A 73 2.17 2.74 -18.62
CA LEU A 73 2.24 1.27 -18.57
C LEU A 73 3.65 0.74 -18.87
N ASP A 74 4.43 1.43 -19.71
CA ASP A 74 5.83 1.07 -19.95
C ASP A 74 6.68 1.30 -18.69
N VAL A 75 6.40 2.37 -17.93
CA VAL A 75 7.04 2.60 -16.62
C VAL A 75 6.63 1.52 -15.63
N VAL A 76 5.38 1.09 -15.64
CA VAL A 76 4.88 0.00 -14.79
C VAL A 76 5.60 -1.31 -15.11
N ASP A 77 5.83 -1.63 -16.39
CA ASP A 77 6.55 -2.82 -16.81
C ASP A 77 8.01 -2.82 -16.32
N GLU A 78 8.74 -1.73 -16.56
CA GLU A 78 10.13 -1.55 -16.10
C GLU A 78 10.23 -1.64 -14.57
N VAL A 79 9.32 -0.98 -13.82
CA VAL A 79 9.30 -1.05 -12.36
C VAL A 79 8.92 -2.45 -11.87
N THR A 80 7.96 -3.13 -12.51
CA THR A 80 7.56 -4.49 -12.17
C THR A 80 8.74 -5.46 -12.31
N GLY A 81 9.55 -5.32 -13.37
CA GLY A 81 10.78 -6.07 -13.54
C GLY A 81 11.73 -5.94 -12.33
N VAL A 82 11.89 -4.73 -11.79
CA VAL A 82 12.70 -4.50 -10.58
C VAL A 82 12.05 -5.11 -9.33
N LEU A 83 10.74 -4.95 -9.17
CA LEU A 83 10.03 -5.41 -7.97
C LEU A 83 10.05 -6.93 -7.85
N ASN A 84 9.95 -7.68 -8.95
CA ASN A 84 9.83 -9.15 -8.94
C ASN A 84 10.98 -9.87 -8.22
N ASP A 85 12.17 -9.26 -8.16
CA ASP A 85 13.34 -9.83 -7.47
C ASP A 85 13.35 -9.57 -5.95
N LEU A 86 12.40 -8.77 -5.44
CA LEU A 86 12.37 -8.32 -4.05
C LEU A 86 11.46 -9.17 -3.18
N LYS A 87 11.76 -9.22 -1.89
CA LYS A 87 10.97 -9.97 -0.90
C LYS A 87 9.95 -9.08 -0.21
N ASP A 88 8.82 -9.66 0.10
CA ASP A 88 7.81 -9.01 0.94
C ASP A 88 8.19 -9.16 2.44
N PRO A 89 7.78 -8.21 3.30
CA PRO A 89 7.03 -7.00 2.96
C PRO A 89 7.90 -5.90 2.37
N LEU A 90 7.30 -5.11 1.48
CA LEU A 90 7.93 -3.92 0.89
C LEU A 90 7.75 -2.69 1.80
N VAL A 91 8.82 -1.93 1.97
CA VAL A 91 8.80 -0.57 2.50
C VAL A 91 9.15 0.37 1.36
N VAL A 92 8.14 0.97 0.76
CA VAL A 92 8.30 1.80 -0.43
C VAL A 92 8.14 3.25 -0.03
N ASP A 93 9.09 4.10 -0.39
CA ASP A 93 8.99 5.54 -0.20
C ASP A 93 9.19 6.24 -1.54
N VAL A 94 8.11 6.90 -1.98
CA VAL A 94 8.05 7.56 -3.30
C VAL A 94 8.17 9.08 -3.20
N SER A 95 8.65 9.59 -2.06
CA SER A 95 8.80 11.02 -1.79
C SER A 95 9.99 11.64 -2.52
N GLY A 96 11.01 10.82 -2.83
CA GLY A 96 12.21 11.27 -3.51
C GLY A 96 12.08 11.27 -5.03
N GLY A 97 12.85 12.16 -5.68
CA GLY A 97 12.91 12.22 -7.14
C GLY A 97 11.79 13.03 -7.78
N GLU A 98 12.09 13.63 -8.93
CA GLU A 98 11.21 14.62 -9.57
C GLU A 98 10.18 13.99 -10.54
N SER A 99 10.29 12.69 -10.82
CA SER A 99 9.46 12.04 -11.83
C SER A 99 8.15 11.53 -11.23
N LYS A 100 7.08 12.32 -11.42
CA LYS A 100 5.70 11.91 -11.10
C LYS A 100 5.28 10.62 -11.81
N ALA A 101 5.76 10.41 -13.04
CA ALA A 101 5.49 9.18 -13.78
C ALA A 101 6.14 7.95 -13.13
N MET A 102 7.36 8.08 -12.57
CA MET A 102 7.99 7.01 -11.78
C MET A 102 7.24 6.74 -10.48
N MET A 103 6.83 7.78 -9.75
CA MET A 103 5.97 7.63 -8.56
C MET A 103 4.69 6.86 -8.88
N LEU A 104 3.95 7.29 -9.91
CA LEU A 104 2.72 6.61 -10.34
C LEU A 104 3.00 5.18 -10.81
N GLY A 105 4.09 4.97 -11.56
CA GLY A 105 4.51 3.65 -12.02
C GLY A 105 4.77 2.69 -10.88
N VAL A 106 5.45 3.14 -9.81
CA VAL A 106 5.66 2.36 -8.59
C VAL A 106 4.34 2.01 -7.91
N VAL A 107 3.47 2.98 -7.65
CA VAL A 107 2.18 2.74 -6.98
C VAL A 107 1.31 1.75 -7.77
N LEU A 108 1.23 1.91 -9.09
CA LEU A 108 0.46 1.01 -9.96
C LEU A 108 1.07 -0.40 -10.00
N SER A 109 2.41 -0.51 -10.10
CA SER A 109 3.10 -1.80 -10.10
C SER A 109 2.84 -2.58 -8.82
N LEU A 110 2.87 -1.92 -7.66
CA LEU A 110 2.59 -2.56 -6.37
C LEU A 110 1.14 -3.09 -6.29
N ALA A 111 0.18 -2.32 -6.83
CA ALA A 111 -1.21 -2.71 -6.85
C ALA A 111 -1.47 -3.93 -7.75
N ILE A 112 -0.85 -3.98 -8.93
CA ILE A 112 -1.04 -5.04 -9.92
C ILE A 112 -0.37 -6.35 -9.47
N ASN A 113 0.85 -6.27 -8.91
CA ASN A 113 1.63 -7.46 -8.54
C ASN A 113 1.21 -8.10 -7.21
N GLY A 114 0.16 -7.60 -6.56
CA GLY A 114 -0.39 -8.19 -5.35
C GLY A 114 0.54 -8.19 -4.13
N ARG A 115 1.60 -7.38 -4.16
CA ARG A 115 2.64 -7.28 -3.14
C ARG A 115 2.07 -6.87 -1.77
N ALA A 116 2.76 -7.23 -0.71
CA ALA A 116 2.43 -6.80 0.65
C ALA A 116 3.43 -5.75 1.14
N GLY A 117 2.96 -4.72 1.83
CA GLY A 117 3.86 -3.67 2.30
C GLY A 117 3.18 -2.33 2.54
N ARG A 118 4.00 -1.30 2.67
CA ARG A 118 3.55 0.08 2.87
C ARG A 118 4.22 1.01 1.89
N VAL A 119 3.44 1.96 1.40
CA VAL A 119 3.90 3.07 0.58
C VAL A 119 3.85 4.34 1.42
N TYR A 120 4.93 5.11 1.36
CA TYR A 120 5.09 6.39 2.02
C TYR A 120 5.27 7.50 0.99
N VAL A 121 4.64 8.63 1.27
CA VAL A 121 4.72 9.87 0.48
C VAL A 121 4.86 11.01 1.45
N GLU A 122 5.92 11.79 1.33
CA GLU A 122 6.21 12.96 2.14
C GLU A 122 6.21 14.20 1.26
N GLU A 123 5.34 15.15 1.60
CA GLU A 123 5.35 16.52 1.07
C GLU A 123 5.53 17.47 2.28
N ASP A 124 4.45 18.14 2.72
CA ASP A 124 4.45 18.93 3.96
C ASP A 124 4.24 18.05 5.22
N GLU A 125 3.53 16.94 5.04
CA GLU A 125 3.26 15.92 6.06
C GLU A 125 3.62 14.53 5.50
N GLU A 126 3.82 13.57 6.41
CA GLU A 126 4.02 12.18 6.04
C GLU A 126 2.66 11.47 5.86
N TYR A 127 2.40 11.00 4.65
CA TYR A 127 1.27 10.14 4.32
C TYR A 127 1.76 8.72 4.06
N TYR A 128 0.95 7.74 4.45
CA TYR A 128 1.22 6.35 4.12
C TYR A 128 -0.05 5.53 3.96
N PHE A 129 0.06 4.45 3.18
CA PHE A 129 -0.98 3.45 3.06
C PHE A 129 -0.38 2.05 2.90
N SER A 130 -1.14 1.04 3.31
CA SER A 130 -0.81 -0.36 3.05
C SER A 130 -1.23 -0.71 1.62
N ILE A 131 -0.38 -1.45 0.91
CA ILE A 131 -0.67 -1.90 -0.47
C ILE A 131 -1.95 -2.74 -0.49
N GLU A 132 -2.19 -3.52 0.57
CA GLU A 132 -3.39 -4.33 0.77
C GLU A 132 -4.67 -3.49 0.96
N ASP A 133 -4.56 -2.37 1.67
CA ASP A 133 -5.68 -1.42 1.85
C ASP A 133 -6.03 -0.75 0.51
N PHE A 134 -5.01 -0.33 -0.26
CA PHE A 134 -5.19 0.24 -1.59
C PHE A 134 -5.83 -0.74 -2.56
N ARG A 135 -5.32 -1.97 -2.63
CA ARG A 135 -5.89 -3.04 -3.46
C ARG A 135 -7.33 -3.33 -3.08
N THR A 136 -7.64 -3.40 -1.79
CA THR A 136 -9.04 -3.58 -1.34
C THR A 136 -9.94 -2.43 -1.81
N ALA A 137 -9.45 -1.18 -1.77
CA ALA A 137 -10.20 -0.03 -2.25
C ALA A 137 -10.52 -0.14 -3.75
N VAL A 138 -9.54 -0.59 -4.55
CA VAL A 138 -9.65 -0.73 -6.02
C VAL A 138 -10.54 -1.91 -6.41
N GLU A 139 -10.35 -3.09 -5.79
CA GLU A 139 -11.17 -4.28 -6.03
C GLU A 139 -12.65 -4.03 -5.68
N GLY A 140 -12.88 -3.18 -4.69
CA GLY A 140 -14.21 -2.89 -4.16
C GLY A 140 -14.86 -4.10 -3.51
N ILE A 141 -16.17 -4.01 -3.30
CA ILE A 141 -16.98 -5.07 -2.70
C ILE A 141 -18.37 -5.11 -3.33
N LYS A 142 -18.94 -6.31 -3.48
CA LYS A 142 -20.23 -6.53 -4.15
C LYS A 142 -21.07 -7.57 -3.41
N GLY A 143 -22.34 -7.69 -3.82
CA GLY A 143 -23.26 -8.74 -3.37
C GLY A 143 -23.50 -8.74 -1.87
N GLU A 144 -23.50 -9.94 -1.28
CA GLU A 144 -23.81 -10.17 0.15
C GLU A 144 -22.83 -9.46 1.09
N ALA A 145 -21.54 -9.42 0.73
CA ALA A 145 -20.52 -8.79 1.56
C ALA A 145 -20.69 -7.26 1.61
N LEU A 146 -21.14 -6.64 0.51
CA LEU A 146 -21.50 -5.22 0.49
C LEU A 146 -22.76 -4.94 1.33
N ALA A 147 -23.80 -5.78 1.21
CA ALA A 147 -25.01 -5.63 2.02
C ALA A 147 -24.72 -5.71 3.53
N LEU A 148 -23.83 -6.61 3.93
CA LEU A 148 -23.33 -6.71 5.31
C LEU A 148 -22.53 -5.47 5.72
N LEU A 149 -21.59 -5.03 4.88
CA LEU A 149 -20.81 -3.82 5.16
C LEU A 149 -21.70 -2.58 5.33
N THR A 150 -22.75 -2.43 4.50
CA THR A 150 -23.71 -1.32 4.62
C THR A 150 -24.42 -1.32 5.98
N ASN A 151 -24.84 -2.49 6.48
CA ASN A 151 -25.44 -2.60 7.81
C ASN A 151 -24.45 -2.25 8.93
N VAL A 152 -23.21 -2.70 8.82
CA VAL A 152 -22.13 -2.38 9.79
C VAL A 152 -21.79 -0.89 9.79
N VAL A 153 -21.79 -0.24 8.62
CA VAL A 153 -21.56 1.21 8.50
C VAL A 153 -22.72 2.01 9.07
N ALA A 154 -23.96 1.57 8.86
CA ALA A 154 -25.15 2.22 9.40
C ALA A 154 -25.27 2.06 10.93
N GLN A 155 -24.81 0.92 11.47
CA GLN A 155 -24.88 0.61 12.90
C GLN A 155 -23.55 0.02 13.41
N PRO A 156 -22.53 0.85 13.67
CA PRO A 156 -21.25 0.39 14.20
C PRO A 156 -21.41 -0.32 15.55
N GLY A 157 -20.84 -1.52 15.66
CA GLY A 157 -20.95 -2.37 16.86
C GLY A 157 -22.10 -3.37 16.82
N ILE A 158 -22.83 -3.47 15.71
CA ILE A 158 -23.87 -4.47 15.49
C ILE A 158 -23.33 -5.90 15.66
N ARG A 159 -24.09 -6.76 16.34
CA ARG A 159 -23.71 -8.16 16.62
C ARG A 159 -24.04 -9.07 15.45
N TYR A 160 -23.46 -10.27 15.47
CA TYR A 160 -23.71 -11.28 14.43
C TYR A 160 -25.17 -11.71 14.34
N SER A 161 -25.87 -11.84 15.48
CA SER A 161 -27.29 -12.19 15.53
C SER A 161 -28.17 -11.12 14.88
N GLU A 162 -27.93 -9.85 15.22
CA GLU A 162 -28.67 -8.71 14.66
C GLU A 162 -28.41 -8.57 13.16
N LEU A 163 -27.18 -8.81 12.70
CA LEU A 163 -26.85 -8.87 11.28
C LEU A 163 -27.58 -10.02 10.57
N ALA A 164 -27.68 -11.18 11.20
CA ALA A 164 -28.40 -12.33 10.65
C ALA A 164 -29.89 -12.04 10.47
N GLU A 165 -30.52 -11.41 11.47
CA GLU A 165 -31.91 -10.96 11.40
C GLU A 165 -32.11 -9.92 10.28
N LYS A 166 -31.30 -8.86 10.23
CA LYS A 166 -31.44 -7.79 9.22
C LYS A 166 -31.21 -8.27 7.80
N THR A 167 -30.33 -9.26 7.60
CA THR A 167 -30.00 -9.77 6.27
C THR A 167 -30.82 -11.00 5.87
N GLY A 168 -31.62 -11.56 6.79
CA GLY A 168 -32.34 -12.82 6.59
C GLY A 168 -31.41 -14.02 6.38
N LYS A 169 -30.19 -13.98 6.91
CA LYS A 169 -29.15 -14.99 6.70
C LYS A 169 -28.92 -15.83 7.95
N LYS A 170 -28.40 -17.05 7.74
CA LYS A 170 -27.95 -17.89 8.86
C LYS A 170 -26.75 -17.25 9.56
N LEU A 171 -26.68 -17.37 10.88
CA LEU A 171 -25.58 -16.83 11.70
C LEU A 171 -24.19 -17.24 11.18
N LYS A 172 -24.01 -18.51 10.82
CA LYS A 172 -22.75 -19.03 10.24
C LYS A 172 -22.36 -18.30 8.94
N THR A 173 -23.32 -17.98 8.08
CA THR A 173 -23.07 -17.25 6.83
C THR A 173 -22.63 -15.82 7.13
N VAL A 174 -23.28 -15.15 8.08
CA VAL A 174 -22.89 -13.81 8.54
C VAL A 174 -21.47 -13.82 9.09
N MET A 175 -21.14 -14.78 9.97
CA MET A 175 -19.80 -14.91 10.54
C MET A 175 -18.74 -15.10 9.46
N ASN A 176 -19.01 -15.96 8.47
CA ASN A 176 -18.11 -16.18 7.34
C ASN A 176 -17.89 -14.89 6.53
N SER A 177 -18.97 -14.19 6.18
CA SER A 177 -18.91 -12.94 5.42
C SER A 177 -18.21 -11.82 6.19
N VAL A 178 -18.42 -11.72 7.51
CA VAL A 178 -17.63 -10.79 8.34
C VAL A 178 -16.16 -11.22 8.41
N GLY A 179 -15.86 -12.52 8.41
CA GLY A 179 -14.51 -13.03 8.26
C GLY A 179 -13.83 -12.55 6.96
N VAL A 180 -14.57 -12.54 5.85
CA VAL A 180 -14.09 -11.97 4.57
C VAL A 180 -13.85 -10.46 4.69
N LEU A 181 -14.79 -9.71 5.28
CA LEU A 181 -14.64 -8.26 5.50
C LEU A 181 -13.43 -7.92 6.39
N LYS A 182 -13.14 -8.75 7.40
CA LYS A 182 -11.96 -8.61 8.26
C LYS A 182 -10.66 -8.88 7.49
N LYS A 183 -10.61 -9.95 6.67
CA LYS A 183 -9.46 -10.24 5.80
C LYS A 183 -9.19 -9.10 4.82
N LYS A 184 -10.26 -8.45 4.32
CA LYS A 184 -10.19 -7.24 3.51
C LYS A 184 -9.97 -5.95 4.31
N ARG A 185 -9.77 -6.02 5.63
CA ARG A 185 -9.49 -4.84 6.49
C ARG A 185 -10.60 -3.76 6.44
N LEU A 186 -11.83 -4.15 6.08
CA LEU A 186 -12.99 -3.25 6.00
C LEU A 186 -13.75 -3.15 7.33
N VAL A 187 -13.63 -4.17 8.19
CA VAL A 187 -14.25 -4.20 9.51
C VAL A 187 -13.28 -4.78 10.54
N TYR A 188 -13.55 -4.51 11.81
CA TYR A 188 -12.83 -5.06 12.95
C TYR A 188 -13.79 -5.37 14.11
N GLN A 189 -13.31 -6.09 15.12
CA GLN A 189 -14.04 -6.34 16.38
C GLN A 189 -13.22 -5.80 17.55
N ARG A 190 -13.89 -5.26 18.57
CA ARG A 190 -13.25 -4.72 19.77
C ARG A 190 -13.40 -5.71 20.94
N GLY A 191 -12.28 -6.18 21.48
CA GLY A 191 -12.23 -6.99 22.70
C GLY A 191 -12.97 -8.34 22.60
N ARG A 192 -13.55 -8.79 23.73
CA ARG A 192 -14.37 -10.02 23.83
C ARG A 192 -15.81 -9.83 23.33
N GLY A 193 -16.19 -8.63 22.90
CA GLY A 193 -17.52 -8.34 22.39
C GLY A 193 -17.71 -8.84 20.97
N GLU A 194 -18.93 -9.28 20.64
CA GLU A 194 -19.29 -9.74 19.28
C GLU A 194 -19.55 -8.60 18.29
N GLY A 195 -19.53 -7.35 18.76
CA GLY A 195 -19.86 -6.17 17.95
C GLY A 195 -18.86 -5.94 16.81
N VAL A 196 -19.38 -5.79 15.60
CA VAL A 196 -18.61 -5.57 14.36
C VAL A 196 -18.60 -4.07 14.04
N TYR A 197 -17.41 -3.51 13.82
CA TYR A 197 -17.21 -2.08 13.56
C TYR A 197 -16.57 -1.87 12.19
N PRO A 198 -16.95 -0.82 11.43
CA PRO A 198 -16.30 -0.49 10.17
C PRO A 198 -14.95 0.20 10.41
N THR A 199 -13.96 -0.08 9.56
CA THR A 199 -12.73 0.75 9.49
C THR A 199 -13.00 2.02 8.68
N LYS A 200 -12.07 3.00 8.70
CA LYS A 200 -12.15 4.17 7.80
C LYS A 200 -12.24 3.74 6.33
N LEU A 201 -11.42 2.76 5.93
CA LEU A 201 -11.47 2.16 4.60
C LEU A 201 -12.84 1.50 4.33
N GLY A 202 -13.39 0.76 5.29
CA GLY A 202 -14.73 0.17 5.21
C GLY A 202 -15.83 1.18 4.89
N VAL A 203 -15.78 2.35 5.55
CA VAL A 203 -16.73 3.45 5.28
C VAL A 203 -16.55 3.99 3.86
N ILE A 204 -15.32 4.24 3.42
CA ILE A 204 -15.02 4.77 2.08
C ILE A 204 -15.49 3.80 0.99
N VAL A 205 -15.08 2.54 1.08
CA VAL A 205 -15.45 1.48 0.12
C VAL A 205 -16.96 1.29 0.05
N CYS A 206 -17.65 1.33 1.19
CA CYS A 206 -19.11 1.23 1.22
C CYS A 206 -19.77 2.39 0.45
N LYS A 207 -19.33 3.63 0.70
CA LYS A 207 -19.88 4.82 0.02
C LYS A 207 -19.67 4.76 -1.49
N SER A 208 -18.45 4.45 -1.94
CA SER A 208 -18.14 4.35 -3.37
C SER A 208 -18.91 3.23 -4.07
N SER A 209 -19.11 2.10 -3.40
CA SER A 209 -19.84 0.94 -3.95
C SER A 209 -21.36 1.12 -3.97
N VAL A 210 -21.90 2.05 -3.18
CA VAL A 210 -23.32 2.43 -3.20
C VAL A 210 -23.57 3.50 -4.25
N ALA A 211 -22.74 4.55 -4.29
CA ALA A 211 -22.88 5.63 -5.29
C ALA A 211 -22.77 5.13 -6.74
N GLY A 212 -21.91 4.14 -7.01
CA GLY A 212 -21.82 3.51 -8.33
C GLY A 212 -23.08 2.74 -8.77
N ARG A 213 -24.01 2.42 -7.86
CA ARG A 213 -25.28 1.77 -8.20
C ARG A 213 -26.37 2.76 -8.62
N ASP A 214 -26.28 4.01 -8.17
CA ASP A 214 -27.25 5.06 -8.52
C ASP A 214 -26.97 5.66 -9.91
N LEU A 215 -25.74 5.53 -10.43
CA LEU A 215 -25.34 5.99 -11.76
C LEU A 215 -25.65 4.99 -12.90
N CYS A 216 -26.13 3.78 -12.58
CA CYS A 216 -26.48 2.75 -13.56
C CYS A 216 -28.00 2.48 -13.63
N ARG A 217 -28.82 3.42 -13.15
CA ARG A 217 -30.27 3.45 -13.33
C ARG A 217 -30.65 4.66 -14.18
#